data_AF-A0AB37XPY7-F1
#
_entry.id   AF-A0AB37XPY7-F1
#
_cell.length_a   1.000
_cell.length_b   1.000
_cell.length_c   1.000
_cell.angle_alpha   90.00
_cell.angle_beta   90.00
_cell.angle_gamma   90.00
#
_symmetry.space_group_name_H-M   'P 1'
#
loop_
_entity.id
_entity.type
_entity.pdbx_description
1 polymer ?
#
loop_
_entity_poly.entity_id
_entity_poly.type
_entity_poly.pdbx_seq_one_letter_code
_entity_poly.pdbx_strand_id
1 'polypeptide(L)'
;TRIAYVQHPSDPVTWWSPEMIWAEPDWMRERAGNDVNPHILWTPWSSFWQVTADMTLATTPPGGHGHNYHSEFIPIWAAVLGISCDDNTVAAVAKAIPKTSAPR
;
A
#
# COMPACT_ATOMS: atom_id res chain seq x y z
N THR A 1 1.81 -24.69 3.83
CA THR A 1 2.38 -23.33 3.75
C THR A 1 1.26 -22.32 3.78
N ARG A 2 1.42 -21.19 4.51
CA ARG A 2 0.45 -20.08 4.54
C ARG A 2 1.14 -18.85 3.94
N ILE A 3 0.50 -18.20 2.97
CA ILE A 3 1.06 -17.06 2.22
C ILE A 3 -0.01 -15.96 2.21
N ALA A 4 0.39 -14.72 2.42
CA ALA A 4 -0.47 -13.54 2.30
C ALA A 4 0.13 -12.59 1.26
N TYR A 5 -0.71 -12.12 0.33
CA TYR A 5 -0.41 -11.01 -0.56
C TYR A 5 -1.16 -9.79 -0.05
N VAL A 6 -0.42 -8.71 0.19
CA VAL A 6 -0.94 -7.49 0.82
C VAL A 6 -0.52 -6.33 -0.06
N GLN A 7 -1.49 -5.52 -0.48
CA GLN A 7 -1.24 -4.36 -1.31
C GLN A 7 -2.33 -3.32 -1.04
N HIS A 8 -1.92 -2.09 -0.69
CA HIS A 8 -2.84 -0.97 -0.68
C HIS A 8 -3.16 -0.56 -2.12
N PRO A 9 -4.41 -0.20 -2.45
CA PRO A 9 -4.73 0.31 -3.77
C PRO A 9 -3.98 1.60 -4.11
N SER A 10 -3.66 2.41 -3.09
CA SER A 10 -2.87 3.64 -3.20
C SER A 10 -1.35 3.43 -3.27
N ASP A 11 -0.87 2.21 -3.55
CA ASP A 11 0.55 1.86 -3.60
C ASP A 11 1.02 1.47 -5.02
N PRO A 12 1.14 2.46 -5.94
CA PRO A 12 1.51 2.19 -7.32
C PRO A 12 3.00 1.87 -7.49
N VAL A 13 3.83 2.14 -6.47
CA VAL A 13 5.30 1.92 -6.52
C VAL A 13 5.64 0.45 -6.74
N THR A 14 4.85 -0.47 -6.18
CA THR A 14 5.00 -1.92 -6.41
C THR A 14 4.90 -2.32 -7.89
N TRP A 15 4.27 -1.48 -8.72
CA TRP A 15 4.06 -1.70 -10.15
C TRP A 15 4.91 -0.79 -11.04
N TRP A 16 5.87 -0.05 -10.47
CA TRP A 16 6.72 0.85 -11.25
C TRP A 16 7.56 0.05 -12.26
N SER A 17 7.56 0.52 -13.52
CA SER A 17 8.41 0.01 -14.60
C SER A 17 8.78 1.12 -15.57
N PRO A 18 9.99 1.13 -16.17
CA PRO A 18 10.33 2.03 -17.28
C PRO A 18 9.35 1.94 -18.46
N GLU A 19 8.67 0.80 -18.63
CA GLU A 19 7.68 0.58 -19.69
C GLU A 19 6.45 1.49 -19.56
N MET A 20 6.18 2.04 -18.36
CA MET A 20 5.07 2.98 -18.13
C MET A 20 5.16 4.26 -18.96
N ILE A 21 6.34 4.58 -19.51
CA ILE A 21 6.52 5.67 -20.47
C ILE A 21 5.76 5.38 -21.78
N TRP A 22 5.75 4.12 -22.21
CA TRP A 22 5.26 3.70 -23.52
C TRP A 22 3.94 2.92 -23.47
N ALA A 23 3.63 2.31 -22.33
CA ALA A 23 2.45 1.47 -22.15
C ALA A 23 1.72 1.80 -20.85
N GLU A 24 0.39 1.81 -20.91
CA GLU A 24 -0.45 1.85 -19.72
C GLU A 24 -0.28 0.54 -18.91
N PRO A 25 0.02 0.62 -17.61
CA PRO A 25 0.13 -0.56 -16.77
C PRO A 25 -1.24 -1.14 -16.42
N ASP A 26 -1.31 -2.45 -16.19
CA ASP A 26 -2.58 -3.17 -16.01
C ASP A 26 -3.42 -2.63 -14.86
N TRP A 27 -2.80 -2.26 -13.73
CA TRP A 27 -3.49 -1.74 -12.55
C TRP A 27 -4.25 -0.43 -12.80
N MET A 28 -3.84 0.37 -13.80
CA MET A 28 -4.54 1.62 -14.15
C MET A 28 -5.81 1.36 -14.99
N ARG A 29 -5.98 0.14 -15.52
CA ARG A 29 -7.21 -0.30 -16.20
C ARG A 29 -8.23 -0.91 -15.25
N GLU A 30 -7.78 -1.28 -14.05
CA GLU A 30 -8.63 -1.85 -13.03
C GLU A 30 -9.50 -0.77 -12.38
N ARG A 31 -10.56 -1.21 -11.67
CA ARG A 31 -11.38 -0.29 -10.89
C ARG A 31 -10.53 0.29 -9.76
N ALA A 32 -10.46 1.61 -9.68
CA ALA A 32 -9.81 2.32 -8.58
C ALA A 32 -10.31 1.82 -7.21
N GLY A 33 -9.36 1.54 -6.32
CA GLY A 33 -9.66 1.15 -4.94
C GLY A 33 -10.20 2.31 -4.11
N ASN A 34 -10.61 2.01 -2.88
CA ASN A 34 -11.35 2.95 -2.02
C ASN A 34 -10.57 4.23 -1.66
N ASP A 35 -9.24 4.20 -1.71
CA ASP A 35 -8.35 5.31 -1.40
C ASP A 35 -7.59 5.84 -2.63
N VAL A 36 -8.09 5.55 -3.84
CA VAL A 36 -7.54 6.01 -5.12
C VAL A 36 -8.58 6.89 -5.83
N ASN A 37 -8.13 8.01 -6.41
CA ASN A 37 -9.03 8.86 -7.19
C ASN A 37 -9.50 8.11 -8.47
N PRO A 38 -10.82 7.91 -8.67
CA PRO A 38 -11.35 7.13 -9.80
C PRO A 38 -11.16 7.81 -11.16
N HIS A 39 -10.67 9.04 -11.20
CA HIS A 39 -10.39 9.79 -12.41
C HIS A 39 -8.90 9.81 -12.78
N ILE A 40 -8.06 9.05 -12.09
CA ILE A 40 -6.68 8.84 -12.53
C ILE A 40 -6.70 8.11 -13.87
N LEU A 41 -5.99 8.68 -14.84
CA LEU A 41 -5.82 8.12 -16.18
C LEU A 41 -4.33 8.00 -16.47
N TRP A 42 -3.96 6.97 -17.21
CA TRP A 42 -2.59 6.87 -17.71
C TRP A 42 -2.31 7.98 -18.72
N THR A 43 -1.26 8.74 -18.47
CA THR A 43 -0.70 9.73 -19.39
C THR A 43 0.78 9.41 -19.57
N PRO A 44 1.23 9.10 -20.81
CA PRO A 44 2.64 8.83 -21.10
C PRO A 44 3.55 9.89 -20.48
N TRP A 45 4.72 9.49 -19.97
CA TRP A 45 5.69 10.33 -19.25
C TRP A 45 5.19 10.92 -17.93
N SER A 46 3.99 11.53 -17.88
CA SER A 46 3.44 12.12 -16.66
C SER A 46 3.18 11.07 -15.59
N SER A 47 2.49 9.98 -15.92
CA SER A 47 2.24 8.89 -14.96
C SER A 47 3.54 8.21 -14.54
N PHE A 48 4.51 8.05 -15.44
CA PHE A 48 5.84 7.52 -15.10
C PHE A 48 6.53 8.41 -14.05
N TRP A 49 6.58 9.72 -14.27
CA TRP A 49 7.21 10.64 -13.31
C TRP A 49 6.42 10.79 -12.02
N GLN A 50 5.09 10.70 -12.05
CA GLN A 50 4.26 10.68 -10.86
C GLN A 50 4.59 9.48 -9.96
N VAL A 51 4.59 8.26 -10.51
CA VAL A 51 4.92 7.05 -9.73
C VAL A 51 6.40 7.06 -9.30
N THR A 52 7.30 7.59 -10.13
CA THR A 52 8.72 7.77 -9.75
C THR A 52 8.88 8.72 -8.57
N ALA A 53 8.15 9.84 -8.54
CA ALA A 53 8.15 10.77 -7.41
C ALA A 53 7.56 10.11 -6.15
N ASP A 54 6.50 9.30 -6.32
CA ASP A 54 5.87 8.55 -5.23
C ASP A 54 6.85 7.62 -4.53
N MET A 55 7.80 6.99 -5.25
CA MET A 55 8.87 6.18 -4.64
C MET A 55 9.65 6.94 -3.56
N THR A 56 9.92 8.23 -3.77
CA THR A 56 10.70 9.04 -2.82
C THR A 56 9.90 9.42 -1.57
N LEU A 57 8.58 9.35 -1.66
CA LEU A 57 7.64 9.78 -0.62
C LEU A 57 6.78 8.62 -0.10
N ALA A 58 7.11 7.37 -0.45
CA ALA A 58 6.21 6.23 -0.33
C ALA A 58 5.75 5.94 1.11
N THR A 59 6.53 6.37 2.11
CA THR A 59 6.24 6.19 3.55
C THR A 59 5.72 7.46 4.25
N THR A 60 5.55 8.56 3.51
CA THR A 60 5.01 9.82 4.05
C THR A 60 3.50 9.80 4.33
N PRO A 61 2.64 9.05 3.59
CA PRO A 61 1.24 8.94 3.95
C PRO A 61 1.02 8.37 5.36
N PRO A 62 -0.10 8.68 6.02
CA PRO A 62 -0.49 8.03 7.27
C PRO A 62 -0.57 6.50 7.11
N GLY A 63 -0.36 5.76 8.20
CA GLY A 63 -0.51 4.30 8.18
C GLY A 63 -1.86 3.85 7.62
N GLY A 64 -1.84 2.81 6.78
CA GLY A 64 -3.00 2.31 6.02
C GLY A 64 -3.06 2.77 4.57
N HIS A 65 -2.04 3.49 4.08
CA HIS A 65 -1.98 4.03 2.72
C HIS A 65 -0.57 3.90 2.14
N GLY A 66 -0.47 3.87 0.80
CA GLY A 66 0.82 3.76 0.10
C GLY A 66 1.67 2.60 0.62
N HIS A 67 2.98 2.80 0.71
CA HIS A 67 3.89 1.82 1.33
C HIS A 67 3.83 1.76 2.86
N ASN A 68 2.96 2.54 3.52
CA ASN A 68 2.96 2.64 4.97
C ASN A 68 1.98 1.66 5.63
N TYR A 69 2.37 0.37 5.66
CA TYR A 69 1.59 -0.69 6.28
C TYR A 69 1.74 -0.70 7.82
N HIS A 70 0.62 -0.70 8.56
CA HIS A 70 0.57 -0.57 10.02
C HIS A 70 -0.28 -1.68 10.69
N SER A 71 -1.43 -1.32 11.27
CA SER A 71 -2.24 -2.21 12.11
C SER A 71 -2.88 -3.35 11.32
N GLU A 72 -3.05 -3.16 10.02
CA GLU A 72 -3.49 -4.15 9.04
C GLU A 72 -2.57 -5.38 9.00
N PHE A 73 -1.29 -5.25 9.37
CA PHE A 73 -0.41 -6.41 9.47
C PHE A 73 -0.73 -7.34 10.64
N ILE A 74 -1.41 -6.87 11.69
CA ILE A 74 -1.71 -7.68 12.87
C ILE A 74 -2.56 -8.92 12.50
N PRO A 75 -3.75 -8.78 11.88
CA PRO A 75 -4.54 -9.94 11.48
C PRO A 75 -3.84 -10.78 10.40
N ILE A 76 -3.03 -10.17 9.53
CA ILE A 76 -2.32 -10.85 8.44
C ILE A 76 -1.25 -11.79 9.02
N TRP A 77 -0.41 -11.30 9.93
CA TRP A 77 0.60 -12.12 10.61
C TRP A 77 -0.05 -13.20 11.47
N ALA A 78 -1.14 -12.89 12.18
CA ALA A 78 -1.89 -13.90 12.93
C ALA A 78 -2.35 -15.05 12.01
N ALA A 79 -2.89 -14.73 10.84
CA ALA A 79 -3.32 -15.72 9.85
C ALA A 79 -2.15 -16.55 9.29
N VAL A 80 -1.02 -15.90 8.95
CA VAL A 80 0.19 -16.55 8.44
C VAL A 80 0.83 -17.47 9.49
N LEU A 81 0.89 -17.03 10.75
CA LEU A 81 1.46 -17.79 11.87
C LEU A 81 0.49 -18.85 12.42
N GLY A 82 -0.79 -18.79 12.07
CA GLY A 82 -1.82 -19.67 12.62
C GLY A 82 -2.17 -19.38 14.08
N ILE A 83 -1.99 -18.13 14.51
CA ILE A 83 -2.31 -17.66 15.85
C ILE A 83 -3.71 -17.04 15.84
N SER A 84 -4.54 -17.37 16.83
CA SER A 84 -5.79 -16.64 17.08
C SER A 84 -5.52 -15.48 18.03
N CYS A 85 -5.94 -14.29 17.64
CA CYS A 85 -5.96 -13.10 18.50
C CYS A 85 -7.41 -12.67 18.69
N ASP A 86 -7.81 -12.35 19.92
CA ASP A 86 -9.09 -11.69 20.17
C ASP A 86 -9.00 -10.19 19.82
N ASP A 87 -10.16 -9.55 19.60
CA ASP A 87 -10.25 -8.16 19.19
C ASP A 87 -9.58 -7.19 20.19
N ASN A 88 -9.59 -7.49 21.50
CA ASN A 88 -8.94 -6.63 22.49
C ASN A 88 -7.42 -6.69 22.35
N THR A 89 -6.86 -7.87 22.10
CA THR A 89 -5.43 -8.05 21.83
C THR A 89 -5.03 -7.31 20.56
N VAL A 90 -5.81 -7.44 19.47
CA VAL A 90 -5.54 -6.72 18.22
C VAL A 90 -5.57 -5.20 18.43
N ALA A 91 -6.58 -4.69 19.14
CA ALA A 91 -6.70 -3.26 19.45
C ALA A 91 -5.57 -2.74 20.33
N ALA A 92 -5.14 -3.52 21.32
CA ALA A 92 -4.03 -3.16 22.21
C ALA A 92 -2.71 -3.05 21.44
N VAL A 93 -2.42 -4.01 20.56
CA VAL A 93 -1.22 -3.98 19.70
C VAL A 93 -1.31 -2.82 18.71
N ALA A 94 -2.45 -2.62 18.04
CA ALA A 94 -2.64 -1.53 17.10
C ALA A 94 -2.39 -0.14 17.73
N LYS A 95 -2.79 0.05 18.99
CA LYS A 95 -2.54 1.28 19.75
C LYS A 95 -1.06 1.50 20.08
N ALA A 96 -0.29 0.43 20.20
CA ALA A 96 1.14 0.48 20.51
C ALA A 96 2.02 0.75 19.29
N ILE A 97 1.51 0.52 18.07
CA ILE A 97 2.24 0.79 16.82
C ILE A 97 2.25 2.32 16.57
N PRO A 98 3.43 2.97 16.50
CA PRO A 98 3.54 4.39 16.08
C PRO A 98 2.87 4.56 14.73
N LYS A 99 2.20 5.67 14.39
CA LYS A 99 1.48 5.82 13.09
C LYS A 99 2.36 6.29 11.91
N THR A 100 3.65 6.46 12.13
CA THR A 100 4.59 7.02 11.16
C THR A 100 5.89 6.22 11.19
N SER A 101 6.39 5.85 10.02
CA SER A 101 7.65 5.12 9.85
C SER A 101 8.88 6.04 9.88
N ALA A 102 8.69 7.36 9.80
CA ALA A 102 9.76 8.34 9.98
C ALA A 102 10.18 8.46 11.45
N PRO A 103 11.50 8.52 11.76
CA PRO A 103 11.96 8.93 13.08
C PRO A 103 11.53 10.37 13.35
N ARG A 104 11.18 10.66 14.61
CA ARG A 104 11.00 12.04 15.09
C ARG A 104 12.30 12.82 15.08
#